data_AF-A0A812Q231-F1
#
_entry.id   AF-A0A812Q231-F1
#
_cell.length_a   1.000
_cell.length_b   1.000
_cell.length_c   1.000
_cell.angle_alpha   90.00
_cell.angle_beta   90.00
_cell.angle_gamma   90.00
#
_symmetry.space_group_name_H-M   'P 1'
#
loop_
_entity.id
_entity.type
_entity.pdbx_description
1 polymer ?
#
loop_
_entity_poly.entity_id
_entity_poly.type
_entity_poly.pdbx_seq_one_letter_code
_entity_poly.pdbx_strand_id
1 'polypeptide(L)'
;MEVPNGLLSKIELDEFTIKEVQNGFKTIEKRLGGAKEAGEQLLSKLKVAMPKTAPMLKRSSTVWSLWMDLIGSLDDPMIVQKRLEYLALRHMNTEVIPADVDAFKSVMMEMCAAKLGGLMSAEFQFGVAQICTAVGLSLANTFAHFASRLKLLQSTWKAIHVDQNVKAKGY
;
A
#
# COMPACT_ATOMS: atom_id res chain seq x y z
N MET A 1 4.67 -27.47 -2.44
CA MET A 1 4.92 -26.26 -1.64
C MET A 1 4.47 -25.11 -2.52
N GLU A 2 3.24 -24.62 -2.34
CA GLU A 2 2.66 -23.60 -3.22
C GLU A 2 3.31 -22.24 -2.94
N VAL A 3 3.88 -21.63 -3.97
CA VAL A 3 4.32 -20.24 -3.92
C VAL A 3 3.06 -19.38 -3.73
N PRO A 4 3.03 -18.42 -2.78
CA PRO A 4 1.90 -17.52 -2.60
C PRO A 4 1.83 -16.46 -3.72
N ASN A 5 1.86 -16.91 -4.97
CA ASN A 5 2.00 -16.08 -6.18
C ASN A 5 0.77 -15.21 -6.50
N GLY A 6 -0.23 -15.14 -5.61
CA GLY A 6 -1.49 -14.42 -5.83
C GLY A 6 -1.77 -13.28 -4.84
N LEU A 7 -0.91 -13.03 -3.84
CA LEU A 7 -1.17 -11.98 -2.85
C LEU A 7 -0.81 -10.59 -3.36
N LEU A 8 0.31 -10.48 -4.08
CA LEU A 8 0.82 -9.21 -4.58
C LEU A 8 0.32 -8.96 -5.99
N SER A 9 -0.22 -7.77 -6.21
CA SER A 9 -0.61 -7.31 -7.55
C SER A 9 0.64 -6.95 -8.37
N LYS A 10 0.54 -7.15 -9.68
CA LYS A 10 1.57 -6.72 -10.63
C LYS A 10 1.35 -5.28 -11.03
N ILE A 11 2.44 -4.59 -11.35
CA ILE A 11 2.44 -3.27 -11.98
C ILE A 11 3.03 -3.50 -13.38
N GLU A 12 2.21 -3.35 -14.40
CA GLU A 12 2.58 -3.60 -15.79
C GLU A 12 2.51 -2.26 -16.53
N LEU A 13 3.66 -1.57 -16.59
CA LEU A 13 3.82 -0.29 -17.25
C LEU A 13 4.92 -0.43 -18.30
N ASP A 14 4.74 0.21 -19.45
CA ASP A 14 5.78 0.32 -20.46
C ASP A 14 6.87 1.31 -20.02
N GLU A 15 8.04 1.25 -20.67
CA GLU A 15 9.21 2.05 -20.31
C GLU A 15 8.95 3.57 -20.36
N PHE A 16 8.12 4.02 -21.31
CA PHE A 16 7.77 5.44 -21.44
C PHE A 16 6.92 5.89 -20.24
N THR A 17 5.87 5.14 -19.91
CA THR A 17 5.04 5.41 -18.74
C THR A 17 5.84 5.38 -17.44
N ILE A 18 6.78 4.44 -17.28
CA ILE A 18 7.67 4.37 -16.10
C ILE A 18 8.48 5.66 -15.96
N LYS A 19 9.11 6.13 -17.05
CA LYS A 19 9.90 7.37 -17.03
C LYS A 19 9.06 8.59 -16.72
N GLU A 20 7.85 8.68 -17.28
CA GLU A 20 6.90 9.77 -16.99
C GLU A 20 6.55 9.82 -15.49
N VAL A 21 6.20 8.69 -14.89
CA VAL A 21 5.92 8.58 -13.44
C VAL A 21 7.13 9.00 -12.61
N GLN A 22 8.31 8.44 -12.91
CA GLN A 22 9.54 8.73 -12.16
C GLN A 22 9.93 10.21 -12.24
N ASN A 23 9.85 10.82 -13.42
CA ASN A 23 10.18 12.23 -13.63
C ASN A 23 9.13 13.16 -12.99
N GLY A 24 7.85 12.81 -13.10
CA GLY A 24 6.76 13.54 -12.47
C GLY A 24 6.93 13.60 -10.95
N PHE A 25 7.19 12.46 -10.30
CA PHE A 25 7.39 12.43 -8.84
C PHE A 25 8.67 13.11 -8.37
N LYS A 26 9.78 13.01 -9.12
CA LYS A 26 10.99 13.81 -8.85
C LYS A 26 10.71 15.31 -8.92
N THR A 27 9.88 15.74 -9.88
CA THR A 27 9.48 17.15 -10.02
C THR A 27 8.57 17.59 -8.88
N ILE A 28 7.60 16.75 -8.49
CA ILE A 28 6.70 16.99 -7.36
C ILE A 28 7.50 17.17 -6.08
N GLU A 29 8.42 16.25 -5.76
CA GLU A 29 9.23 16.34 -4.53
C GLU A 29 10.04 17.64 -4.48
N LYS A 30 10.68 18.03 -5.59
CA LYS A 30 11.41 19.30 -5.70
C LYS A 30 10.49 20.51 -5.48
N ARG A 31 9.30 20.52 -6.07
CA ARG A 31 8.30 21.60 -5.93
C ARG A 31 7.70 21.67 -4.52
N LEU A 32 7.73 20.57 -3.78
CA LEU A 32 7.21 20.46 -2.42
C LEU A 32 8.25 20.82 -1.35
N GLY A 33 9.53 20.94 -1.71
CA GLY A 33 10.60 21.29 -0.77
C GLY A 33 11.33 20.09 -0.17
N GLY A 34 11.08 18.88 -0.68
CA GLY A 34 11.72 17.65 -0.24
C GLY A 34 10.75 16.61 0.33
N ALA A 35 11.31 15.47 0.75
CA ALA A 35 10.54 14.31 1.16
C ALA A 35 9.65 14.53 2.39
N LYS A 36 10.09 15.37 3.34
CA LYS A 36 9.33 15.61 4.57
C LYS A 36 8.06 16.41 4.27
N GLU A 37 8.20 17.52 3.57
CA GLU A 37 7.13 18.45 3.22
C GLU A 37 6.14 17.79 2.24
N ALA A 38 6.65 16.99 1.30
CA ALA A 38 5.82 16.20 0.41
C ALA A 38 4.99 15.16 1.16
N GLY A 39 5.62 14.43 2.09
CA GLY A 39 4.93 13.51 2.99
C GLY A 39 3.89 14.21 3.85
N GLU A 40 4.17 15.39 4.41
CA GLU A 40 3.23 16.14 5.25
C GLU A 40 1.98 16.59 4.47
N GLN A 41 2.15 17.06 3.23
CA GLN A 41 1.01 17.41 2.38
C GLN A 41 0.15 16.19 2.06
N LEU A 42 0.76 15.06 1.72
CA LEU A 42 0.03 13.82 1.47
C LEU A 42 -0.72 13.37 2.74
N LEU A 43 -0.02 13.25 3.87
CA LEU A 43 -0.61 12.77 5.12
C LEU A 43 -1.72 13.70 5.65
N SER A 44 -1.60 15.02 5.49
CA SER A 44 -2.64 15.96 5.92
C SER A 44 -3.94 15.78 5.12
N LYS A 45 -3.87 15.58 3.80
CA LYS A 45 -5.03 15.25 2.97
C LYS A 45 -5.62 13.89 3.32
N LEU A 46 -4.76 12.87 3.53
CA LEU A 46 -5.21 11.51 3.88
C LEU A 46 -5.89 11.46 5.25
N LYS A 47 -5.46 12.26 6.24
CA LYS A 47 -6.14 12.35 7.55
C LYS A 47 -7.60 12.79 7.42
N VAL A 48 -7.88 13.71 6.50
CA VAL A 48 -9.23 14.21 6.25
C VAL A 48 -10.05 13.20 5.44
N ALA A 49 -9.45 12.64 4.38
CA ALA A 49 -10.15 11.71 3.48
C ALA A 49 -10.39 10.33 4.10
N MET A 50 -9.47 9.85 4.95
CA MET A 50 -9.51 8.50 5.53
C MET A 50 -9.06 8.49 7.00
N PRO A 51 -9.84 9.05 7.94
CA PRO A 51 -9.45 9.16 9.35
C PRO A 51 -9.07 7.83 10.00
N LYS A 52 -9.73 6.72 9.62
CA LYS A 52 -9.44 5.38 10.14
C LYS A 52 -8.03 4.87 9.83
N THR A 53 -7.37 5.42 8.81
CA THR A 53 -5.99 5.06 8.44
C THR A 53 -4.95 5.84 9.25
N ALA A 54 -5.37 6.73 10.16
CA ALA A 54 -4.46 7.51 11.02
C ALA A 54 -3.35 6.69 11.71
N PRO A 55 -3.57 5.44 12.18
CA PRO A 55 -2.50 4.62 12.75
C PRO A 55 -1.36 4.30 11.77
N MET A 56 -1.64 4.29 10.46
CA MET A 56 -0.66 4.07 9.37
C MET A 56 0.15 5.33 9.05
N LEU A 57 -0.36 6.51 9.40
CA LEU A 57 0.25 7.81 9.09
C LEU A 57 1.38 8.11 10.09
N LYS A 58 2.51 7.46 9.91
CA LYS A 58 3.72 7.61 10.75
C LYS A 58 4.54 8.83 10.33
N ARG A 59 5.88 8.73 10.36
CA ARG A 59 6.80 9.80 9.97
C ARG A 59 6.64 10.11 8.47
N SER A 60 6.27 11.35 8.16
CA SER A 60 6.00 11.85 6.80
C SER A 60 7.13 11.54 5.81
N SER A 61 8.37 11.86 6.18
CA SER A 61 9.54 11.59 5.35
C SER A 61 9.71 10.10 5.04
N THR A 62 9.46 9.21 6.00
CA THR A 62 9.55 7.77 5.77
C THR A 62 8.47 7.26 4.82
N VAL A 63 7.23 7.75 4.96
CA VAL A 63 6.14 7.37 4.04
C VAL A 63 6.49 7.81 2.61
N TRP A 64 6.95 9.05 2.46
CA TRP A 64 7.33 9.58 1.15
C TRP A 64 8.53 8.83 0.56
N SER A 65 9.58 8.59 1.33
CA SER A 65 10.75 7.84 0.86
C SER A 65 10.39 6.42 0.40
N LEU A 66 9.53 5.70 1.13
CA LEU A 66 9.08 4.36 0.72
C LEU A 66 8.29 4.39 -0.60
N TRP A 67 7.51 5.44 -0.81
CA TRP A 67 6.78 5.65 -2.06
C TRP A 67 7.73 5.95 -3.23
N MET A 68 8.69 6.84 -3.03
CA MET A 68 9.71 7.18 -4.03
C MET A 68 10.62 6.01 -4.36
N ASP A 69 10.95 5.19 -3.36
CA ASP A 69 11.71 3.96 -3.51
C ASP A 69 10.99 2.93 -4.39
N LEU A 70 9.67 2.80 -4.25
CA LEU A 70 8.85 1.95 -5.11
C LEU A 70 8.86 2.48 -6.55
N ILE A 71 8.60 3.77 -6.72
CA ILE A 71 8.60 4.44 -8.03
C ILE A 71 9.97 4.32 -8.72
N GLY A 72 11.04 4.52 -7.97
CA GLY A 72 12.41 4.42 -8.49
C GLY A 72 12.83 3.01 -8.90
N SER A 73 12.04 2.00 -8.55
CA SER A 73 12.30 0.59 -8.91
C SER A 73 11.38 0.03 -9.99
N LEU A 74 10.48 0.83 -10.56
CA LEU A 74 9.45 0.36 -11.53
C LEU A 74 10.03 -0.34 -12.76
N ASP A 75 11.30 -0.10 -13.09
CA ASP A 75 12.06 -0.75 -14.16
C ASP A 75 12.57 -2.16 -13.79
N ASP A 76 12.55 -2.54 -12.52
CA ASP A 76 12.90 -3.87 -12.02
C ASP A 76 11.69 -4.54 -11.33
N PRO A 77 10.96 -5.42 -12.04
CA PRO A 77 9.80 -6.13 -11.48
C PRO A 77 10.11 -6.95 -10.22
N MET A 78 11.32 -7.47 -10.08
CA MET A 78 11.70 -8.26 -8.90
C MET A 78 11.87 -7.36 -7.67
N ILE A 79 12.45 -6.17 -7.84
CA ILE A 79 12.57 -5.19 -6.75
C ILE A 79 11.18 -4.64 -6.39
N VAL A 80 10.34 -4.32 -7.38
CA VAL A 80 8.96 -3.88 -7.16
C VAL A 80 8.19 -4.89 -6.31
N GLN A 81 8.25 -6.17 -6.65
CA GLN A 81 7.60 -7.25 -5.89
C GLN A 81 8.05 -7.26 -4.43
N LYS A 82 9.36 -7.22 -4.16
CA LYS A 82 9.91 -7.18 -2.79
C LYS A 82 9.45 -5.94 -2.02
N ARG A 83 9.37 -4.79 -2.68
CA ARG A 83 8.91 -3.54 -2.05
C ARG A 83 7.40 -3.57 -1.76
N LEU A 84 6.60 -4.10 -2.67
CA LEU A 84 5.16 -4.32 -2.45
C LEU A 84 4.91 -5.29 -1.29
N GLU A 85 5.67 -6.39 -1.22
CA GLU A 85 5.61 -7.34 -0.11
C GLU A 85 5.92 -6.66 1.23
N TYR A 86 7.00 -5.89 1.28
CA TYR A 86 7.38 -5.14 2.46
C TYR A 86 6.28 -4.17 2.93
N LEU A 87 5.66 -3.43 2.00
CA LEU A 87 4.56 -2.51 2.30
C LEU A 87 3.32 -3.25 2.81
N ALA A 88 2.98 -4.38 2.18
CA ALA A 88 1.89 -5.27 2.58
C ALA A 88 2.04 -5.82 3.99
N LEU A 89 3.19 -6.42 4.29
CA LEU A 89 3.45 -6.99 5.61
C LEU A 89 3.49 -5.92 6.70
N ARG A 90 4.04 -4.74 6.41
CA ARG A 90 4.10 -3.62 7.37
C ARG A 90 2.72 -3.10 7.79
N HIS A 91 1.71 -3.26 6.92
CA HIS A 91 0.35 -2.78 7.16
C HIS A 91 -0.66 -3.92 7.37
N MET A 92 -0.20 -5.15 7.61
CA MET A 92 -1.06 -6.34 7.75
C MET A 92 -2.07 -6.27 8.89
N ASN A 93 -1.92 -5.33 9.82
CA ASN A 93 -2.82 -5.14 10.97
C ASN A 93 -3.91 -4.08 10.70
N THR A 94 -3.95 -3.49 9.50
CA THR A 94 -4.95 -2.51 9.11
C THR A 94 -5.73 -3.03 7.93
N GLU A 95 -7.03 -3.16 8.10
CA GLU A 95 -7.92 -3.54 7.01
C GLU A 95 -8.03 -2.40 6.00
N VAL A 96 -7.59 -2.67 4.76
CA VAL A 96 -7.70 -1.77 3.62
C VAL A 96 -8.79 -2.31 2.71
N ILE A 97 -9.85 -1.54 2.49
CA ILE A 97 -10.94 -1.91 1.58
C ILE A 97 -10.82 -1.14 0.25
N PRO A 98 -11.47 -1.58 -0.84
CA PRO A 98 -11.40 -0.90 -2.14
C PRO A 98 -11.72 0.61 -2.08
N ALA A 99 -12.69 1.01 -1.25
CA ALA A 99 -13.02 2.42 -1.05
C ALA A 99 -11.86 3.26 -0.49
N ASP A 100 -10.98 2.66 0.33
CA ASP A 100 -9.79 3.33 0.86
C ASP A 100 -8.74 3.50 -0.24
N VAL A 101 -8.61 2.51 -1.12
CA VAL A 101 -7.69 2.56 -2.27
C VAL A 101 -8.12 3.67 -3.21
N ASP A 102 -9.42 3.80 -3.49
CA ASP A 102 -9.96 4.86 -4.33
C ASP A 102 -9.79 6.25 -3.68
N ALA A 103 -10.02 6.38 -2.37
CA ALA A 103 -9.78 7.62 -1.65
C ALA A 103 -8.29 8.02 -1.66
N PHE A 104 -7.37 7.06 -1.43
CA PHE A 104 -5.93 7.28 -1.53
C PHE A 104 -5.53 7.75 -2.94
N LYS A 105 -6.03 7.05 -3.96
CA LYS A 105 -5.78 7.37 -5.38
C LYS A 105 -6.25 8.78 -5.71
N SER A 106 -7.45 9.17 -5.30
CA SER A 106 -7.98 10.53 -5.51
C SER A 106 -7.10 11.58 -4.83
N VAL A 107 -6.74 11.38 -3.57
CA VAL A 107 -5.84 12.30 -2.84
C VAL A 107 -4.47 12.43 -3.51
N MET A 108 -3.90 11.32 -3.95
CA MET A 108 -2.61 11.30 -4.66
C MET A 108 -2.70 12.06 -5.98
N MET A 109 -3.75 11.82 -6.76
CA MET A 109 -3.97 12.48 -8.05
C MET A 109 -4.21 13.98 -7.89
N GLU A 110 -5.01 14.41 -6.91
CA GLU A 110 -5.21 15.82 -6.60
C GLU A 110 -3.91 16.52 -6.20
N MET A 111 -3.10 15.87 -5.36
CA MET A 111 -1.80 16.42 -4.96
C MET A 111 -0.86 16.55 -6.16
N CYS A 112 -0.82 15.54 -7.03
CA CYS A 112 -0.03 15.57 -8.26
C CYS A 112 -0.51 16.68 -9.20
N ALA A 113 -1.82 16.82 -9.41
CA ALA A 113 -2.41 17.85 -10.26
C ALA A 113 -2.10 19.26 -9.75
N ALA A 114 -2.22 19.49 -8.44
CA ALA A 114 -1.91 20.77 -7.82
C ALA A 114 -0.43 21.16 -7.97
N LYS A 115 0.48 20.19 -8.15
CA LYS A 115 1.93 20.44 -8.22
C LYS A 115 2.48 20.38 -9.63
N LEU A 116 1.94 19.55 -10.51
CA LEU A 116 2.39 19.44 -11.91
C LEU A 116 1.61 20.39 -12.82
N GLY A 117 0.33 20.65 -12.55
CA GLY A 117 -0.53 21.46 -13.41
C GLY A 117 -0.53 20.92 -14.84
N GLY A 118 -0.25 21.77 -15.82
CA GLY A 118 -0.17 21.39 -17.23
C GLY A 118 0.94 20.39 -17.59
N LEU A 119 1.87 20.08 -16.67
CA LEU A 119 2.88 19.04 -16.86
C LEU A 119 2.39 17.62 -16.51
N MET A 120 1.15 17.48 -16.05
CA MET A 120 0.59 16.18 -15.68
C MET A 120 0.10 15.44 -16.93
N SER A 121 0.99 14.66 -17.55
CA SER A 121 0.69 13.85 -18.73
C SER A 121 -0.35 12.76 -18.46
N ALA A 122 -0.99 12.24 -19.51
CA ALA A 122 -1.96 11.16 -19.40
C ALA A 122 -1.29 9.85 -18.94
N GLU A 123 -0.05 9.64 -19.35
CA GLU A 123 0.79 8.49 -18.99
C GLU A 123 1.20 8.53 -17.53
N PHE A 124 1.59 9.71 -17.02
CA PHE A 124 1.79 9.90 -15.60
C PHE A 124 0.52 9.54 -14.82
N GLN A 125 -0.64 10.06 -15.23
CA GLN A 125 -1.93 9.80 -14.58
C GLN A 125 -2.29 8.31 -14.55
N PHE A 126 -2.13 7.63 -15.69
CA PHE A 126 -2.36 6.20 -15.82
C PHE A 126 -1.42 5.39 -14.93
N GLY A 127 -0.11 5.69 -14.99
CA GLY A 127 0.90 5.01 -14.18
C GLY A 127 0.65 5.15 -12.69
N VAL A 128 0.35 6.37 -12.21
CA VAL A 128 0.02 6.60 -10.78
C VAL A 128 -1.23 5.82 -10.37
N ALA A 129 -2.27 5.80 -11.20
CA ALA A 129 -3.49 5.06 -10.90
C ALA A 129 -3.24 3.54 -10.78
N GLN A 130 -2.44 2.97 -11.69
CA GLN A 130 -2.02 1.57 -11.63
C GLN A 130 -1.23 1.26 -10.36
N ILE A 131 -0.23 2.09 -10.02
CA ILE A 131 0.60 1.88 -8.82
C ILE A 131 -0.24 1.94 -7.55
N CYS A 132 -1.10 2.95 -7.40
CA CYS A 132 -2.01 3.07 -6.26
C CYS A 132 -2.90 1.83 -6.11
N THR A 133 -3.44 1.35 -7.24
CA THR A 133 -4.31 0.16 -7.27
C THR A 133 -3.54 -1.10 -6.86
N ALA A 134 -2.37 -1.32 -7.44
CA ALA A 134 -1.54 -2.49 -7.15
C ALA A 134 -1.07 -2.52 -5.68
N VAL A 135 -0.65 -1.37 -5.13
CA VAL A 135 -0.31 -1.25 -3.71
C VAL A 135 -1.53 -1.59 -2.86
N GLY A 136 -2.67 -0.92 -3.10
CA GLY A 136 -3.89 -1.11 -2.32
C GLY A 136 -4.41 -2.54 -2.32
N LEU A 137 -4.45 -3.19 -3.48
CA LEU A 137 -4.86 -4.59 -3.61
C LEU A 137 -3.87 -5.53 -2.91
N SER A 138 -2.57 -5.27 -3.01
CA SER A 138 -1.55 -6.07 -2.30
C SER A 138 -1.73 -5.99 -0.77
N LEU A 139 -2.05 -4.79 -0.23
CA LEU A 139 -2.37 -4.62 1.19
C LEU A 139 -3.63 -5.42 1.56
N ALA A 140 -4.71 -5.27 0.80
CA ALA A 140 -6.00 -5.91 1.05
C ALA A 140 -5.91 -7.44 1.00
N ASN A 141 -5.28 -7.98 -0.04
CA ASN A 141 -5.10 -9.43 -0.21
C ASN A 141 -4.24 -10.03 0.91
N THR A 142 -3.17 -9.34 1.30
CA THR A 142 -2.30 -9.77 2.40
C THR A 142 -3.07 -9.78 3.72
N PHE A 143 -3.80 -8.71 4.03
CA PHE A 143 -4.65 -8.64 5.22
C PHE A 143 -5.65 -9.82 5.25
N ALA A 144 -6.40 -10.03 4.16
CA ALA A 144 -7.39 -11.10 4.08
C ALA A 144 -6.77 -12.49 4.27
N HIS A 145 -5.61 -12.73 3.65
CA HIS A 145 -4.88 -13.98 3.78
C HIS A 145 -4.49 -14.27 5.24
N PHE A 146 -3.87 -13.31 5.93
CA PHE A 146 -3.44 -13.51 7.31
C PHE A 146 -4.62 -13.52 8.31
N ALA A 147 -5.64 -12.70 8.10
CA ALA A 147 -6.85 -12.71 8.92
C ALA A 147 -7.56 -14.08 8.88
N SER A 148 -7.61 -14.73 7.71
CA SER A 148 -8.17 -16.08 7.59
C SER A 148 -7.37 -17.13 8.38
N ARG A 149 -6.04 -17.07 8.33
CA ARG A 149 -5.14 -17.95 9.08
C ARG A 149 -5.25 -17.75 10.59
N LEU A 150 -5.37 -16.49 11.04
CA LEU A 150 -5.60 -16.18 12.46
C LEU A 150 -6.93 -16.73 12.97
N LYS A 151 -8.01 -16.66 12.17
CA LYS A 151 -9.30 -17.27 12.52
C LYS A 151 -9.18 -18.79 12.67
N LEU A 152 -8.44 -19.46 11.78
CA LEU A 152 -8.18 -20.90 11.87
C LEU A 152 -7.37 -21.26 13.13
N LEU A 153 -6.35 -20.46 13.47
CA LEU A 153 -5.58 -20.65 14.72
C LEU A 153 -6.46 -20.43 15.96
N GLN A 154 -7.32 -19.42 15.95
CA GLN A 154 -8.26 -19.19 17.05
C GLN A 154 -9.28 -20.33 17.21
N SER A 155 -9.81 -20.87 16.11
CA SER A 155 -10.78 -21.98 16.18
C SER A 155 -10.14 -23.28 16.66
N THR A 156 -8.95 -23.60 16.16
CA THR A 156 -8.17 -24.77 16.62
C THR A 156 -7.76 -24.65 18.08
N TRP A 157 -7.32 -23.47 18.53
CA TRP A 157 -7.00 -23.21 19.94
C TRP A 157 -8.21 -23.41 20.87
N LYS A 158 -9.39 -22.90 20.47
CA LYS A 158 -10.64 -23.12 21.20
C LYS A 158 -11.00 -24.60 21.28
N ALA A 159 -10.85 -25.34 20.19
CA ALA A 159 -11.13 -26.78 20.16
C ALA A 159 -10.26 -27.56 21.16
N ILE A 160 -8.95 -27.26 21.23
CA ILE A 160 -8.03 -27.88 22.19
C ILE A 160 -8.47 -27.60 23.64
N HIS A 161 -8.89 -26.37 23.95
CA HIS A 161 -9.33 -26.01 25.30
C HIS A 161 -10.65 -26.67 25.69
N VAL A 162 -11.57 -26.89 24.74
CA VAL A 162 -12.80 -27.64 24.98
C VAL A 162 -12.48 -29.11 25.28
N ASP A 163 -11.60 -29.74 24.50
CA ASP A 163 -11.21 -31.15 24.70
C ASP A 163 -10.46 -31.41 26.01
N GLN A 164 -9.61 -30.45 26.44
CA GLN A 164 -8.95 -30.54 27.75
C GLN A 164 -9.94 -30.42 28.92
N ASN A 165 -10.93 -29.54 28.81
CA ASN A 165 -11.97 -29.39 29.84
C ASN A 165 -12.92 -30.60 29.93
N VAL A 166 -13.20 -31.26 28.81
CA VAL A 166 -13.98 -32.52 28.79
C VAL A 166 -13.18 -33.66 29.42
N LYS A 167 -11.88 -33.78 29.11
CA LYS A 167 -11.01 -34.79 29.74
C LYS A 167 -10.77 -34.54 31.24
N ALA A 168 -10.73 -33.28 31.68
CA ALA A 168 -10.56 -32.93 33.09
C ALA A 168 -11.82 -33.16 33.95
N LYS A 169 -13.02 -33.22 33.34
CA LYS A 169 -14.29 -33.52 34.04
C LYS A 169 -14.69 -35.01 34.00
N GLY A 170 -13.87 -35.84 33.37
CA GLY A 170 -14.08 -37.29 33.26
C GLY A 170 -13.36 -38.13 34.32
N TYR A 171 -12.89 -37.50 35.42
CA TYR A 171 -12.32 -38.15 36.61
C TYR A 171 -13.05 -37.66 37.86
#